data_AF-A0A1N6J8K5-F1
#
_entry.id   AF-A0A1N6J8K5-F1
#
_cell.length_a   1.000
_cell.length_b   1.000
_cell.length_c   1.000
_cell.angle_alpha   90.00
_cell.angle_beta   90.00
_cell.angle_gamma   90.00
#
_symmetry.space_group_name_H-M   'P 1'
#
loop_
_entity.id
_entity.type
_entity.pdbx_description
1 polymer ?
#
loop_
_entity_poly.entity_id
_entity_poly.type
_entity_poly.pdbx_seq_one_letter_code
_entity_poly.pdbx_strand_id
1 'polypeptide(L)'
;MQEYSISKSSESKGCFGIMGHAGAGHVHSHSGFIQDDTVGFVVATTLMAQAYPVDTTIKSITVEGDCFVVATEDGGIGRARARRGINPYEAELVLRAVGGDAVYSQKLLLELFGRFYGQGVTEVPVALQIAMCHAVLNTFLAKYPENFVYEDERLAGTCGGCLGTVLTIDGHPVSVLATLNATAGGVGPIEDAEGNLAYGGKGIVMQHLGLESLPTIILESKAYVPSVCSDLSADVLWVRYNEEADNPVVGKALCCGAHDVNVVTMCSNTAYERGTTELATMTHQLGERIAELGVALSAAQTSAEKVSLIGELAELVSQDAGGVTFMSSDLNSVVGGGGLQPGMAAVLSMAVSGANIRRWRIPAVSQKDVMQYLRVIAAATPHLVENIDEAVQIVRERKVVMPPDTF
;
A
#
# COMPACT_ATOMS: atom_id res chain seq x y z
N MET A 1 27.30 -6.86 -8.27
CA MET A 1 26.90 -6.48 -9.64
C MET A 1 25.39 -6.58 -9.69
N GLN A 2 24.72 -5.66 -10.37
CA GLN A 2 23.26 -5.73 -10.56
C GLN A 2 23.01 -6.86 -11.57
N GLU A 3 22.31 -7.92 -11.14
CA GLU A 3 22.10 -9.16 -11.92
C GLU A 3 20.91 -9.07 -12.89
N TYR A 4 20.30 -7.88 -13.02
CA TYR A 4 19.13 -7.62 -13.86
C TYR A 4 19.21 -6.25 -14.53
N SER A 5 18.42 -6.08 -15.59
CA SER A 5 18.33 -4.87 -16.40
C SER A 5 16.92 -4.28 -16.37
N ILE A 6 16.81 -3.00 -16.05
CA ILE A 6 15.55 -2.25 -16.11
C ILE A 6 15.80 -0.99 -16.94
N SER A 7 14.96 -0.77 -17.94
CA SER A 7 15.10 0.35 -18.87
C SER A 7 13.74 0.83 -19.36
N LYS A 8 13.75 1.94 -20.12
CA LYS A 8 12.55 2.48 -20.75
C LYS A 8 12.01 1.50 -21.78
N SER A 9 10.69 1.32 -21.81
CA SER A 9 10.03 0.53 -22.85
C SER A 9 9.61 1.40 -24.03
N SER A 10 9.62 0.83 -25.24
CA SER A 10 8.95 1.39 -26.42
C SER A 10 7.51 0.89 -26.55
N GLU A 11 7.11 -0.12 -25.77
CA GLU A 11 5.78 -0.71 -25.82
C GLU A 11 4.78 0.14 -25.05
N SER A 12 3.53 0.18 -25.53
CA SER A 12 2.44 0.86 -24.84
C SER A 12 1.80 0.01 -23.73
N LYS A 13 2.03 -1.32 -23.74
CA LYS A 13 1.50 -2.27 -22.76
C LYS A 13 2.54 -3.35 -22.45
N GLY A 14 2.56 -3.84 -21.23
CA GLY A 14 3.37 -4.98 -20.81
C GLY A 14 2.75 -6.33 -21.16
N CYS A 15 3.53 -7.39 -21.01
CA CYS A 15 3.04 -8.77 -21.06
C CYS A 15 2.46 -9.24 -19.72
N PHE A 16 2.85 -8.59 -18.61
CA PHE A 16 2.22 -8.71 -17.28
C PHE A 16 2.33 -7.37 -16.54
N GLY A 17 1.72 -7.29 -15.36
CA GLY A 17 1.70 -6.09 -14.52
C GLY A 17 2.48 -6.22 -13.20
N ILE A 18 2.99 -5.11 -12.70
CA ILE A 18 3.47 -4.96 -11.32
C ILE A 18 2.75 -3.75 -10.73
N MET A 19 2.07 -3.94 -9.60
CA MET A 19 1.25 -2.89 -8.99
C MET A 19 1.58 -2.79 -7.52
N GLY A 20 1.76 -1.58 -7.01
CA GLY A 20 1.96 -1.35 -5.58
C GLY A 20 1.23 -0.10 -5.12
N HIS A 21 0.95 -0.03 -3.82
CA HIS A 21 0.21 1.10 -3.25
C HIS A 21 0.81 1.64 -1.95
N ALA A 22 0.31 2.81 -1.57
CA ALA A 22 0.51 3.42 -0.27
C ALA A 22 -0.85 3.66 0.39
N GLY A 23 -1.15 2.89 1.44
CA GLY A 23 -2.26 3.14 2.35
C GLY A 23 -1.91 4.24 3.35
N ALA A 24 -2.21 5.50 3.03
CA ALA A 24 -1.79 6.62 3.86
C ALA A 24 -2.49 6.61 5.23
N GLY A 25 -1.72 6.41 6.29
CA GLY A 25 -2.22 6.24 7.65
C GLY A 25 -2.59 4.80 8.05
N HIS A 26 -2.46 3.82 7.15
CA HIS A 26 -2.86 2.44 7.42
C HIS A 26 -1.81 1.65 8.19
N VAL A 27 -1.65 1.97 9.47
CA VAL A 27 -0.61 1.38 10.30
C VAL A 27 -1.08 0.12 11.02
N HIS A 28 -2.34 0.10 11.44
CA HIS A 28 -2.92 -0.96 12.24
C HIS A 28 -4.14 -1.55 11.55
N SER A 29 -4.36 -2.83 11.81
CA SER A 29 -5.57 -3.55 11.45
C SER A 29 -5.97 -4.46 12.61
N HIS A 30 -7.08 -5.17 12.45
CA HIS A 30 -7.65 -6.04 13.46
C HIS A 30 -6.69 -7.17 13.88
N SER A 31 -6.98 -7.79 15.03
CA SER A 31 -6.20 -8.95 15.54
C SER A 31 -4.71 -8.67 15.74
N GLY A 32 -4.34 -7.42 16.05
CA GLY A 32 -2.97 -7.02 16.34
C GLY A 32 -2.06 -6.97 15.10
N PHE A 33 -2.65 -6.89 13.91
CA PHE A 33 -1.92 -6.67 12.66
C PHE A 33 -1.33 -5.25 12.62
N ILE A 34 -0.05 -5.13 12.26
CA ILE A 34 0.66 -3.84 12.19
C ILE A 34 1.54 -3.79 10.95
N GLN A 35 1.50 -2.71 10.18
CA GLN A 35 2.17 -2.65 8.88
C GLN A 35 2.82 -1.31 8.52
N ASP A 36 3.76 -1.40 7.59
CA ASP A 36 4.11 -0.32 6.67
C ASP A 36 3.44 -0.60 5.34
N ASP A 37 2.33 0.11 5.14
CA ASP A 37 1.47 -0.05 3.97
C ASP A 37 1.92 0.79 2.78
N THR A 38 3.13 1.35 2.84
CA THR A 38 3.74 2.11 1.73
C THR A 38 4.71 1.29 0.90
N VAL A 39 5.03 0.07 1.33
CA VAL A 39 6.06 -0.77 0.69
C VAL A 39 5.79 -0.96 -0.80
N GLY A 40 4.54 -1.26 -1.17
CA GLY A 40 4.17 -1.45 -2.57
C GLY A 40 4.50 -0.24 -3.42
N PHE A 41 4.09 0.94 -2.96
CA PHE A 41 4.40 2.22 -3.58
C PHE A 41 5.89 2.49 -3.69
N VAL A 42 6.65 2.25 -2.60
CA VAL A 42 8.11 2.46 -2.60
C VAL A 42 8.78 1.57 -3.64
N VAL A 43 8.42 0.29 -3.69
CA VAL A 43 9.02 -0.66 -4.63
C VAL A 43 8.62 -0.32 -6.07
N ALA A 44 7.35 -0.02 -6.34
CA ALA A 44 6.86 0.33 -7.68
C ALA A 44 7.51 1.62 -8.21
N THR A 45 7.60 2.66 -7.40
CA THR A 45 8.27 3.92 -7.78
C THR A 45 9.78 3.75 -7.91
N THR A 46 10.41 2.90 -7.10
CA THR A 46 11.84 2.57 -7.25
C THR A 46 12.10 1.80 -8.55
N LEU A 47 11.22 0.88 -8.95
CA LEU A 47 11.29 0.22 -10.27
C LEU A 47 11.26 1.25 -11.40
N MET A 48 10.31 2.19 -11.34
CA MET A 48 10.21 3.28 -12.32
C MET A 48 11.48 4.13 -12.34
N ALA A 49 12.05 4.45 -11.17
CA ALA A 49 13.27 5.25 -11.05
C ALA A 49 14.52 4.58 -11.65
N GLN A 50 14.57 3.24 -11.77
CA GLN A 50 15.66 2.55 -12.47
C GLN A 50 15.71 2.91 -13.96
N ALA A 51 14.54 3.08 -14.60
CA ALA A 51 14.43 3.47 -16.01
C ALA A 51 14.31 4.99 -16.22
N TYR A 52 13.75 5.69 -15.23
CA TYR A 52 13.44 7.11 -15.23
C TYR A 52 14.03 7.77 -13.98
N PRO A 53 15.35 8.00 -13.92
CA PRO A 53 16.00 8.49 -12.70
C PRO A 53 15.44 9.84 -12.24
N VAL A 54 14.88 9.85 -11.03
CA VAL A 54 14.35 11.04 -10.34
C VAL A 54 15.02 11.19 -8.97
N ASP A 55 15.10 12.43 -8.48
CA ASP A 55 15.47 12.77 -7.10
C ASP A 55 14.22 13.20 -6.32
N THR A 56 13.73 12.28 -5.49
CA THR A 56 12.56 12.47 -4.61
C THR A 56 12.93 13.02 -3.24
N THR A 57 14.17 13.49 -3.07
CA THR A 57 14.60 14.18 -1.85
C THR A 57 13.75 15.42 -1.62
N ILE A 58 13.25 15.58 -0.39
CA ILE A 58 12.41 16.70 0.02
C ILE A 58 13.28 17.96 0.04
N LYS A 59 13.02 18.85 -0.90
CA LYS A 59 13.68 20.16 -1.02
C LYS A 59 13.11 21.17 -0.03
N SER A 60 11.79 21.18 0.13
CA SER A 60 11.12 22.10 1.05
C SER A 60 9.76 21.56 1.50
N ILE A 61 9.38 21.92 2.72
CA ILE A 61 8.03 21.75 3.25
C ILE A 61 7.54 23.12 3.68
N THR A 62 6.35 23.51 3.22
CA THR A 62 5.68 24.73 3.66
C THR A 62 4.26 24.42 4.12
N VAL A 63 3.70 25.31 4.94
CA VAL A 63 2.34 25.17 5.46
C VAL A 63 1.50 26.37 5.02
N GLU A 64 0.47 26.10 4.22
CA GLU A 64 -0.47 27.09 3.71
C GLU A 64 -1.83 26.90 4.40
N GLY A 65 -2.05 27.61 5.50
CA GLY A 65 -3.19 27.35 6.38
C GLY A 65 -3.07 25.98 7.05
N ASP A 66 -3.99 25.06 6.75
CA ASP A 66 -3.97 23.68 7.28
C ASP A 66 -3.41 22.66 6.28
N CYS A 67 -2.74 23.14 5.22
CA CYS A 67 -2.26 22.33 4.12
C CYS A 67 -0.73 22.25 4.14
N PHE A 68 -0.18 21.04 4.15
CA PHE A 68 1.22 20.82 3.83
C PHE A 68 1.43 20.94 2.32
N VAL A 69 2.50 21.61 1.92
CA VAL A 69 3.02 21.63 0.55
C VAL A 69 4.45 21.11 0.58
N VAL A 70 4.66 19.93 0.01
CA VAL A 70 5.98 19.27 -0.08
C VAL A 70 6.50 19.42 -1.50
N ALA A 71 7.73 19.88 -1.66
CA ALA A 71 8.41 19.93 -2.95
C ALA A 71 9.66 19.05 -2.92
N THR A 72 9.89 18.30 -4.00
CA THR A 72 11.11 17.48 -4.20
C THR A 72 12.16 18.22 -5.04
N GLU A 73 13.40 17.71 -5.06
CA GLU A 73 14.50 18.31 -5.83
C GLU A 73 14.22 18.37 -7.33
N ASP A 74 13.61 17.32 -7.89
CA ASP A 74 13.23 17.27 -9.31
C ASP A 74 11.84 17.88 -9.60
N GLY A 75 11.33 18.72 -8.69
CA GLY A 75 10.19 19.61 -8.97
C GLY A 75 8.81 19.01 -8.78
N GLY A 76 8.70 17.80 -8.22
CA GLY A 76 7.42 17.24 -7.79
C GLY A 76 6.83 18.05 -6.64
N ILE A 77 5.53 18.30 -6.67
CA ILE A 77 4.82 19.05 -5.62
C ILE A 77 3.63 18.24 -5.14
N GLY A 78 3.56 17.96 -3.85
CA GLY A 78 2.42 17.30 -3.24
C GLY A 78 1.75 18.16 -2.17
N ARG A 79 0.43 17.98 -2.03
CA ARG A 79 -0.40 18.77 -1.12
C ARG A 79 -1.37 17.90 -0.36
N ALA A 80 -1.58 18.20 0.92
CA ALA A 80 -2.60 17.55 1.72
C ALA A 80 -2.97 18.39 2.94
N ARG A 81 -4.26 18.34 3.31
CA ARG A 81 -4.82 19.09 4.44
C ARG A 81 -5.05 18.17 5.64
N ALA A 82 -4.70 18.64 6.84
CA ALA A 82 -5.14 18.04 8.09
C ALA A 82 -6.51 18.58 8.51
N ARG A 83 -7.45 17.71 8.90
CA ARG A 83 -8.84 18.11 9.21
C ARG A 83 -8.94 19.03 10.42
N ARG A 84 -8.15 18.79 11.48
CA ARG A 84 -8.12 19.59 12.71
C ARG A 84 -7.07 20.72 12.71
N GLY A 85 -6.52 21.03 11.54
CA GLY A 85 -5.53 22.08 11.37
C GLY A 85 -4.11 21.65 11.67
N ILE A 86 -3.17 22.58 11.46
CA ILE A 86 -1.74 22.39 11.72
C ILE A 86 -1.27 23.49 12.68
N ASN A 87 -0.71 23.08 13.82
CA ASN A 87 -0.11 23.98 14.79
C ASN A 87 1.25 24.50 14.28
N PRO A 88 1.63 25.77 14.54
CA PRO A 88 2.98 26.27 14.26
C PRO A 88 4.15 25.37 14.70
N TYR A 89 4.04 24.69 15.85
CA TYR A 89 5.10 23.76 16.30
C TYR A 89 5.15 22.46 15.46
N GLU A 90 4.02 22.01 14.93
CA GLU A 90 3.98 20.90 13.98
C GLU A 90 4.58 21.34 12.65
N ALA A 91 4.25 22.55 12.18
CA ALA A 91 4.84 23.15 10.98
C ALA A 91 6.37 23.28 11.09
N GLU A 92 6.89 23.63 12.27
CA GLU A 92 8.34 23.65 12.54
C GLU A 92 8.94 22.24 12.60
N LEU A 93 8.28 21.31 13.31
CA LEU A 93 8.75 19.93 13.49
C LEU A 93 8.98 19.22 12.15
N VAL A 94 8.04 19.37 11.20
CA VAL A 94 8.10 18.67 9.92
C VAL A 94 9.28 19.12 9.05
N LEU A 95 9.86 20.30 9.29
CA LEU A 95 11.04 20.78 8.56
C LEU A 95 12.26 19.86 8.74
N ARG A 96 12.27 19.04 9.80
CA ARG A 96 13.31 18.01 10.00
C ARG A 96 13.29 16.89 8.94
N ALA A 97 12.22 16.75 8.16
CA ALA A 97 12.17 15.83 7.02
C ALA A 97 12.77 16.43 5.74
N VAL A 98 13.09 17.72 5.69
CA VAL A 98 13.82 18.31 4.55
C VAL A 98 15.19 17.63 4.43
N GLY A 99 15.55 17.22 3.21
CA GLY A 99 16.72 16.39 2.93
C GLY A 99 16.48 14.88 3.08
N GLY A 100 15.33 14.46 3.60
CA GLY A 100 14.87 13.08 3.57
C GLY A 100 14.26 12.71 2.21
N ASP A 101 14.24 11.43 1.87
CA ASP A 101 13.66 10.94 0.62
C ASP A 101 12.16 10.67 0.79
N ALA A 102 11.32 11.42 0.07
CA ALA A 102 9.86 11.39 0.18
C ALA A 102 9.26 10.02 -0.16
N VAL A 103 9.97 9.15 -0.90
CA VAL A 103 9.50 7.80 -1.21
C VAL A 103 9.33 6.96 0.07
N TYR A 104 10.15 7.20 1.09
CA TYR A 104 10.09 6.53 2.39
C TYR A 104 9.18 7.27 3.38
N SER A 105 8.02 7.73 2.93
CA SER A 105 7.13 8.65 3.65
C SER A 105 6.76 8.15 5.06
N GLN A 106 6.33 6.89 5.22
CA GLN A 106 6.01 6.32 6.52
C GLN A 106 7.22 6.31 7.47
N LYS A 107 8.40 5.91 6.98
CA LYS A 107 9.63 5.92 7.77
C LYS A 107 9.96 7.33 8.25
N LEU A 108 9.87 8.34 7.38
CA LEU A 108 10.10 9.74 7.76
C LEU A 108 9.11 10.19 8.84
N LEU A 109 7.84 9.80 8.76
CA LEU A 109 6.88 10.09 9.83
C LEU A 109 7.30 9.49 11.17
N LEU A 110 7.76 8.24 11.19
CA LEU A 110 8.20 7.58 12.43
C LEU A 110 9.45 8.27 13.01
N GLU A 111 10.36 8.75 12.17
CA GLU A 111 11.54 9.52 12.60
C GLU A 111 11.18 10.89 13.18
N LEU A 112 10.11 11.52 12.69
CA LEU A 112 9.61 12.82 13.16
C LEU A 112 8.75 12.72 14.42
N PHE A 113 7.72 11.87 14.37
CA PHE A 113 6.62 11.82 15.33
C PHE A 113 6.70 10.61 16.28
N GLY A 114 7.58 9.65 16.02
CA GLY A 114 7.65 8.40 16.77
C GLY A 114 6.60 7.42 16.29
N ARG A 115 5.41 7.40 16.91
CA ARG A 115 4.28 6.58 16.44
C ARG A 115 3.20 7.47 15.86
N PHE A 116 2.51 6.96 14.85
CA PHE A 116 1.34 7.59 14.27
C PHE A 116 0.28 6.53 14.00
N TYR A 117 -0.97 6.96 13.89
CA TYR A 117 -2.16 6.13 13.78
C TYR A 117 -3.12 6.76 12.75
N GLY A 118 -3.74 5.89 11.95
CA GLY A 118 -4.78 6.29 11.01
C GLY A 118 -6.10 6.61 11.70
N GLN A 119 -7.21 6.41 10.97
CA GLN A 119 -8.59 6.49 11.47
C GLN A 119 -8.92 7.84 12.14
N GLY A 120 -8.25 8.90 11.68
CA GLY A 120 -8.41 10.27 12.20
C GLY A 120 -7.74 10.51 13.55
N VAL A 121 -6.89 9.62 14.03
CA VAL A 121 -6.22 9.76 15.34
C VAL A 121 -5.06 10.75 15.25
N THR A 122 -4.08 10.51 14.36
CA THR A 122 -2.96 11.44 14.12
C THR A 122 -3.03 12.04 12.72
N GLU A 123 -3.92 13.00 12.52
CA GLU A 123 -4.21 13.59 11.20
C GLU A 123 -3.03 14.36 10.58
N VAL A 124 -2.21 15.00 11.40
CA VAL A 124 -1.07 15.81 10.94
C VAL A 124 0.02 14.94 10.31
N PRO A 125 0.52 13.86 10.96
CA PRO A 125 1.42 12.92 10.29
C PRO A 125 0.84 12.34 9.01
N VAL A 126 -0.43 11.88 9.03
CA VAL A 126 -1.06 11.26 7.85
C VAL A 126 -1.18 12.25 6.70
N ALA A 127 -1.59 13.50 6.96
CA ALA A 127 -1.60 14.54 5.94
C ALA A 127 -0.20 14.78 5.35
N LEU A 128 0.85 14.82 6.17
CA LEU A 128 2.21 14.95 5.66
C LEU A 128 2.62 13.78 4.76
N GLN A 129 2.28 12.54 5.12
CA GLN A 129 2.53 11.36 4.29
C GLN A 129 1.80 11.44 2.94
N ILE A 130 0.53 11.88 2.93
CA ILE A 130 -0.22 12.08 1.68
C ILE A 130 0.48 13.12 0.79
N ALA A 131 0.93 14.25 1.37
CA ALA A 131 1.67 15.26 0.63
C ALA A 131 3.01 14.74 0.09
N MET A 132 3.75 13.93 0.85
CA MET A 132 4.99 13.31 0.39
C MET A 132 4.74 12.34 -0.78
N CYS A 133 3.74 11.46 -0.68
CA CYS A 133 3.41 10.51 -1.74
C CYS A 133 2.98 11.22 -3.03
N HIS A 134 2.15 12.27 -2.95
CA HIS A 134 1.83 13.10 -4.11
C HIS A 134 3.07 13.78 -4.71
N ALA A 135 3.98 14.28 -3.87
CA ALA A 135 5.21 14.90 -4.34
C ALA A 135 6.08 13.90 -5.12
N VAL A 136 6.15 12.64 -4.67
CA VAL A 136 6.84 11.56 -5.39
C VAL A 136 6.20 11.32 -6.76
N LEU A 137 4.88 11.11 -6.84
CA LEU A 137 4.20 10.88 -8.12
C LEU A 137 4.42 12.05 -9.09
N ASN A 138 4.27 13.28 -8.59
CA ASN A 138 4.45 14.49 -9.39
C ASN A 138 5.92 14.75 -9.78
N THR A 139 6.89 14.14 -9.11
CA THR A 139 8.30 14.23 -9.50
C THR A 139 8.54 13.56 -10.85
N PHE A 140 7.94 12.39 -11.07
CA PHE A 140 8.00 11.70 -12.37
C PHE A 140 7.32 12.51 -13.46
N LEU A 141 6.15 13.09 -13.18
CA LEU A 141 5.41 13.91 -14.15
C LEU A 141 6.14 15.21 -14.49
N ALA A 142 6.82 15.84 -13.52
CA ALA A 142 7.60 17.04 -13.77
C ALA A 142 8.80 16.76 -14.69
N LYS A 143 9.47 15.62 -14.50
CA LYS A 143 10.71 15.28 -15.22
C LYS A 143 10.48 14.53 -16.54
N TYR A 144 9.42 13.71 -16.61
CA TYR A 144 9.12 12.81 -17.73
C TYR A 144 7.62 12.83 -18.11
N PRO A 145 7.03 14.00 -18.42
CA PRO A 145 5.58 14.16 -18.60
C PRO A 145 4.98 13.31 -19.73
N GLU A 146 5.76 12.98 -20.76
CA GLU A 146 5.30 12.18 -21.91
C GLU A 146 5.40 10.68 -21.69
N ASN A 147 6.07 10.23 -20.63
CA ASN A 147 6.35 8.81 -20.38
C ASN A 147 5.42 8.16 -19.37
N PHE A 148 4.66 8.95 -18.61
CA PHE A 148 3.81 8.45 -17.55
C PHE A 148 2.35 8.82 -17.81
N VAL A 149 1.47 7.89 -17.42
CA VAL A 149 0.02 8.13 -17.33
C VAL A 149 -0.32 8.37 -15.88
N TYR A 150 -1.07 9.44 -15.60
CA TYR A 150 -1.50 9.80 -14.26
C TYR A 150 -2.98 10.15 -14.21
N GLU A 151 -3.62 9.76 -13.12
CA GLU A 151 -4.96 10.21 -12.75
C GLU A 151 -5.06 10.40 -11.24
N ASP A 152 -5.79 11.44 -10.81
CA ASP A 152 -6.25 11.55 -9.43
C ASP A 152 -7.21 10.39 -9.12
N GLU A 153 -7.25 9.93 -7.86
CA GLU A 153 -8.29 8.99 -7.47
C GLU A 153 -9.66 9.68 -7.51
N ARG A 154 -10.64 9.03 -8.17
CA ARG A 154 -11.97 9.58 -8.44
C ARG A 154 -13.08 8.87 -7.65
N LEU A 155 -12.70 7.99 -6.73
CA LEU A 155 -13.64 7.43 -5.75
C LEU A 155 -14.06 8.49 -4.72
N ALA A 156 -15.30 8.40 -4.25
CA ALA A 156 -15.86 9.37 -3.31
C ALA A 156 -15.04 9.44 -2.01
N GLY A 157 -14.74 10.65 -1.54
CA GLY A 157 -13.98 10.89 -0.30
C GLY A 157 -12.46 10.76 -0.43
N THR A 158 -11.96 10.21 -1.54
CA THR A 158 -10.53 10.03 -1.75
C THR A 158 -9.82 11.34 -2.15
N CYS A 159 -8.51 11.37 -1.91
CA CYS A 159 -7.60 12.40 -2.40
C CYS A 159 -6.27 11.80 -2.88
N GLY A 160 -6.34 10.54 -3.33
CA GLY A 160 -5.21 9.75 -3.81
C GLY A 160 -4.78 10.09 -5.24
N GLY A 161 -3.91 9.26 -5.80
CA GLY A 161 -3.45 9.39 -7.18
C GLY A 161 -2.78 8.12 -7.69
N CYS A 162 -2.82 7.92 -9.00
CA CYS A 162 -2.32 6.73 -9.68
C CYS A 162 -1.35 7.14 -10.78
N LEU A 163 -0.12 6.59 -10.76
CA LEU A 163 0.92 6.87 -11.76
C LEU A 163 1.44 5.57 -12.33
N GLY A 164 1.49 5.44 -13.66
CA GLY A 164 2.06 4.24 -14.28
C GLY A 164 2.75 4.47 -15.62
N THR A 165 3.53 3.46 -16.01
CA THR A 165 4.33 3.41 -17.25
C THR A 165 4.58 1.95 -17.63
N VAL A 166 5.11 1.71 -18.83
CA VAL A 166 5.70 0.42 -19.21
C VAL A 166 7.22 0.49 -19.08
N LEU A 167 7.81 -0.52 -18.45
CA LEU A 167 9.26 -0.71 -18.31
C LEU A 167 9.70 -1.92 -19.12
N THR A 168 10.96 -1.96 -19.54
CA THR A 168 11.59 -3.18 -20.03
C THR A 168 12.40 -3.79 -18.90
N ILE A 169 11.96 -4.93 -18.37
CA ILE A 169 12.62 -5.70 -17.32
C ILE A 169 13.19 -6.98 -17.95
N ASP A 170 14.51 -7.11 -17.97
CA ASP A 170 15.23 -8.23 -18.59
C ASP A 170 14.76 -8.56 -20.02
N GLY A 171 14.55 -7.50 -20.82
CA GLY A 171 14.13 -7.60 -22.21
C GLY A 171 12.63 -7.76 -22.44
N HIS A 172 11.83 -7.83 -21.37
CA HIS A 172 10.38 -8.01 -21.46
C HIS A 172 9.62 -6.73 -21.07
N PRO A 173 8.58 -6.32 -21.83
CA PRO A 173 7.76 -5.17 -21.48
C PRO A 173 6.85 -5.51 -20.29
N VAL A 174 6.86 -4.69 -19.25
CA VAL A 174 6.10 -4.88 -18.00
C VAL A 174 5.39 -3.59 -17.64
N SER A 175 4.07 -3.64 -17.47
CA SER A 175 3.28 -2.49 -17.02
C SER A 175 3.44 -2.30 -15.52
N VAL A 176 3.81 -1.10 -15.07
CA VAL A 176 4.03 -0.79 -13.64
C VAL A 176 3.10 0.32 -13.20
N LEU A 177 2.44 0.16 -12.05
CA LEU A 177 1.53 1.14 -11.46
C LEU A 177 1.86 1.37 -9.98
N ALA A 178 1.97 2.63 -9.58
CA ALA A 178 2.01 3.06 -8.20
C ALA A 178 0.72 3.82 -7.85
N THR A 179 0.08 3.45 -6.73
CA THR A 179 -1.19 4.04 -6.28
C THR A 179 -1.04 4.64 -4.89
N LEU A 180 -1.63 5.81 -4.64
CA LEU A 180 -1.79 6.38 -3.31
C LEU A 180 -3.25 6.24 -2.90
N ASN A 181 -3.52 5.41 -1.90
CA ASN A 181 -4.83 5.29 -1.27
C ASN A 181 -4.89 6.27 -0.09
N ALA A 182 -5.75 7.28 -0.17
CA ALA A 182 -5.79 8.35 0.82
C ALA A 182 -7.15 9.05 0.87
N THR A 183 -7.53 9.51 2.06
CA THR A 183 -8.74 10.32 2.31
C THR A 183 -8.36 11.73 2.74
N ALA A 184 -9.12 12.72 2.27
CA ALA A 184 -8.91 14.12 2.66
C ALA A 184 -8.99 14.31 4.18
N GLY A 185 -8.19 15.22 4.72
CA GLY A 185 -8.18 15.51 6.15
C GLY A 185 -7.21 14.67 6.99
N GLY A 186 -6.46 13.75 6.37
CA GLY A 186 -5.47 12.92 7.07
C GLY A 186 -6.10 11.83 7.94
N VAL A 187 -7.26 11.31 7.55
CA VAL A 187 -8.03 10.39 8.41
C VAL A 187 -7.71 8.91 8.19
N GLY A 188 -6.93 8.54 7.19
CA GLY A 188 -6.68 7.13 6.82
C GLY A 188 -7.08 6.86 5.37
N PRO A 189 -6.78 5.67 4.83
CA PRO A 189 -7.08 5.39 3.44
C PRO A 189 -8.53 4.94 3.25
N ILE A 190 -9.01 5.12 2.02
CA ILE A 190 -10.09 4.33 1.43
C ILE A 190 -9.40 3.47 0.37
N GLU A 191 -9.55 2.16 0.48
CA GLU A 191 -8.79 1.13 -0.26
C GLU A 191 -9.70 0.28 -1.14
N ASP A 192 -10.89 0.79 -1.46
CA ASP A 192 -11.79 0.16 -2.44
C ASP A 192 -11.17 0.00 -3.83
N ALA A 193 -10.11 0.75 -4.14
CA ALA A 193 -9.29 0.60 -5.34
C ALA A 193 -7.93 -0.09 -5.09
N GLU A 194 -7.73 -0.82 -3.99
CA GLU A 194 -6.47 -1.55 -3.71
C GLU A 194 -6.18 -2.66 -4.73
N GLY A 195 -4.98 -3.24 -4.68
CA GLY A 195 -4.59 -4.41 -5.45
C GLY A 195 -4.62 -4.17 -6.96
N ASN A 196 -5.43 -4.92 -7.70
CA ASN A 196 -5.61 -4.78 -9.15
C ASN A 196 -7.06 -4.52 -9.56
N LEU A 197 -7.78 -3.79 -8.72
CA LEU A 197 -9.12 -3.33 -9.04
C LEU A 197 -9.08 -2.10 -9.97
N ALA A 198 -9.81 -2.18 -11.08
CA ALA A 198 -9.82 -1.17 -12.14
C ALA A 198 -10.99 -0.18 -11.99
N TYR A 199 -10.98 0.62 -10.92
CA TYR A 199 -12.03 1.61 -10.62
C TYR A 199 -11.49 3.04 -10.53
N GLY A 200 -12.41 4.01 -10.55
CA GLY A 200 -12.08 5.41 -10.36
C GLY A 200 -11.00 5.91 -11.33
N GLY A 201 -10.04 6.67 -10.81
CA GLY A 201 -8.89 7.15 -11.59
C GLY A 201 -7.95 6.01 -11.96
N LYS A 202 -7.74 5.07 -11.03
CA LYS A 202 -6.89 3.90 -11.23
C LYS A 202 -7.29 3.07 -12.45
N GLY A 203 -8.59 2.85 -12.65
CA GLY A 203 -9.13 2.09 -13.78
C GLY A 203 -8.77 2.69 -15.14
N ILE A 204 -8.73 4.02 -15.23
CA ILE A 204 -8.30 4.73 -16.45
C ILE A 204 -6.82 4.43 -16.72
N VAL A 205 -5.94 4.58 -15.72
CA VAL A 205 -4.51 4.29 -15.87
C VAL A 205 -4.28 2.82 -16.22
N MET A 206 -5.00 1.91 -15.56
CA MET A 206 -4.93 0.48 -15.82
C MET A 206 -5.30 0.15 -17.27
N GLN A 207 -6.39 0.71 -17.79
CA GLN A 207 -6.84 0.51 -19.18
C GLN A 207 -5.79 0.94 -20.21
N HIS A 208 -5.13 2.08 -19.97
CA HIS A 208 -4.05 2.56 -20.82
C HIS A 208 -2.88 1.56 -20.85
N LEU A 209 -2.54 0.98 -19.70
CA LEU A 209 -1.42 0.05 -19.52
C LEU A 209 -1.78 -1.42 -19.78
N GLY A 210 -3.06 -1.75 -20.05
CA GLY A 210 -3.56 -3.10 -20.23
C GLY A 210 -3.71 -3.91 -18.94
N LEU A 211 -3.48 -3.30 -17.78
CA LEU A 211 -3.46 -3.96 -16.47
C LEU A 211 -4.82 -4.55 -16.05
N GLU A 212 -5.91 -4.14 -16.67
CA GLU A 212 -7.25 -4.69 -16.47
C GLU A 212 -7.37 -6.14 -16.95
N SER A 213 -6.43 -6.64 -17.76
CA SER A 213 -6.52 -7.95 -18.42
C SER A 213 -5.26 -8.81 -18.32
N LEU A 214 -4.22 -8.30 -17.66
CA LEU A 214 -2.93 -8.97 -17.53
C LEU A 214 -2.82 -9.68 -16.18
N PRO A 215 -2.05 -10.77 -16.08
CA PRO A 215 -1.62 -11.27 -14.77
C PRO A 215 -0.74 -10.20 -14.08
N THR A 216 -0.83 -10.09 -12.76
CA THR A 216 -0.20 -9.00 -12.00
C THR A 216 0.53 -9.50 -10.76
N ILE A 217 1.76 -9.04 -10.55
CA ILE A 217 2.41 -9.08 -9.24
C ILE A 217 1.90 -7.89 -8.43
N ILE A 218 1.28 -8.15 -7.28
CA ILE A 218 0.88 -7.10 -6.35
C ILE A 218 1.93 -6.98 -5.27
N LEU A 219 2.41 -5.76 -5.05
CA LEU A 219 3.42 -5.42 -4.06
C LEU A 219 2.71 -4.88 -2.84
N GLU A 220 2.83 -5.59 -1.73
CA GLU A 220 2.13 -5.28 -0.50
C GLU A 220 3.07 -5.03 0.66
N SER A 221 2.44 -4.59 1.75
CA SER A 221 3.04 -4.11 2.98
C SER A 221 4.15 -4.96 3.62
N LYS A 222 4.88 -4.30 4.53
CA LYS A 222 5.78 -4.96 5.49
C LYS A 222 5.00 -5.07 6.79
N ALA A 223 4.47 -6.26 7.05
CA ALA A 223 3.46 -6.48 8.07
C ALA A 223 3.88 -7.50 9.13
N TYR A 224 3.48 -7.22 10.37
CA TYR A 224 3.45 -8.18 11.46
C TYR A 224 2.02 -8.71 11.61
N VAL A 225 1.85 -10.02 11.41
CA VAL A 225 0.58 -10.73 11.65
C VAL A 225 0.83 -11.72 12.78
N PRO A 226 0.26 -11.54 13.98
CA PRO A 226 0.64 -12.34 15.15
C PRO A 226 0.58 -13.86 14.92
N SER A 227 -0.46 -14.35 14.24
CA SER A 227 -0.67 -15.78 13.95
C SER A 227 0.36 -16.40 12.99
N VAL A 228 1.10 -15.57 12.24
CA VAL A 228 2.04 -16.01 11.21
C VAL A 228 3.48 -15.66 11.58
N CYS A 229 3.66 -14.52 12.22
CA CYS A 229 4.96 -13.86 12.38
C CYS A 229 5.61 -14.10 13.76
N SER A 230 4.88 -14.67 14.74
CA SER A 230 5.37 -14.83 16.11
C SER A 230 6.69 -15.60 16.21
N ASP A 231 6.85 -16.61 15.35
CA ASP A 231 7.94 -17.58 15.41
C ASP A 231 9.08 -17.25 14.43
N LEU A 232 8.96 -16.15 13.68
CA LEU A 232 9.98 -15.70 12.76
C LEU A 232 11.19 -15.13 13.52
N SER A 233 12.37 -15.66 13.21
CA SER A 233 13.64 -15.19 13.77
C SER A 233 14.19 -13.93 13.07
N ALA A 234 13.75 -13.67 11.84
CA ALA A 234 14.10 -12.50 11.05
C ALA A 234 12.95 -12.15 10.08
N ASP A 235 12.94 -10.91 9.59
CA ASP A 235 12.00 -10.49 8.57
C ASP A 235 12.28 -11.27 7.27
N VAL A 236 11.23 -11.73 6.59
CA VAL A 236 11.32 -12.52 5.35
C VAL A 236 10.32 -12.02 4.34
N LEU A 237 10.63 -12.15 3.05
CA LEU A 237 9.61 -11.90 2.02
C LEU A 237 8.54 -12.99 2.08
N TRP A 238 7.31 -12.63 1.74
CA TRP A 238 6.14 -13.48 1.84
C TRP A 238 5.37 -13.44 0.53
N VAL A 239 5.30 -14.59 -0.14
CA VAL A 239 4.45 -14.78 -1.32
C VAL A 239 3.08 -15.26 -0.87
N ARG A 240 2.02 -14.55 -1.24
CA ARG A 240 0.63 -14.84 -0.84
C ARG A 240 -0.27 -14.93 -2.06
N TYR A 241 -1.03 -16.00 -2.17
CA TYR A 241 -2.10 -16.17 -3.16
C TYR A 241 -3.07 -17.26 -2.69
N ASN A 242 -4.18 -17.41 -3.38
CA ASN A 242 -5.10 -18.52 -3.25
C ASN A 242 -5.03 -19.43 -4.49
N GLU A 243 -4.70 -20.71 -4.34
CA GLU A 243 -4.54 -21.62 -5.48
C GLU A 243 -5.83 -21.79 -6.31
N GLU A 244 -6.99 -21.67 -5.67
CA GLU A 244 -8.31 -21.82 -6.29
C GLU A 244 -8.83 -20.51 -6.90
N ALA A 245 -8.60 -19.36 -6.24
CA ALA A 245 -9.18 -18.08 -6.63
C ALA A 245 -8.23 -17.13 -7.35
N ASP A 246 -6.93 -17.18 -7.08
CA ASP A 246 -5.92 -16.25 -7.60
C ASP A 246 -5.17 -16.81 -8.82
N ASN A 247 -4.00 -16.25 -9.15
CA ASN A 247 -3.14 -16.76 -10.23
C ASN A 247 -1.94 -17.54 -9.67
N PRO A 248 -2.01 -18.88 -9.56
CA PRO A 248 -0.92 -19.69 -9.03
C PRO A 248 0.34 -19.65 -9.88
N VAL A 249 0.26 -19.30 -11.18
CA VAL A 249 1.43 -19.16 -12.05
C VAL A 249 2.29 -17.97 -11.60
N VAL A 250 1.66 -16.83 -11.29
CA VAL A 250 2.36 -15.65 -10.74
C VAL A 250 2.99 -15.99 -9.39
N GLY A 251 2.26 -16.67 -8.51
CA GLY A 251 2.76 -17.09 -7.19
C GLY A 251 3.98 -18.02 -7.30
N LYS A 252 3.93 -19.02 -8.19
CA LYS A 252 5.06 -19.93 -8.45
C LYS A 252 6.26 -19.19 -9.03
N ALA A 253 6.06 -18.27 -9.98
CA ALA A 253 7.14 -17.46 -10.55
C ALA A 253 7.88 -16.65 -9.48
N LEU A 254 7.15 -16.04 -8.53
CA LEU A 254 7.75 -15.33 -7.39
C LEU A 254 8.58 -16.25 -6.50
N CYS A 255 8.08 -17.45 -6.18
CA CYS A 255 8.82 -18.44 -5.40
C CYS A 255 10.10 -18.91 -6.12
N CYS A 256 10.02 -19.17 -7.43
CA CYS A 256 11.19 -19.54 -8.24
C CYS A 256 12.21 -18.40 -8.30
N GLY A 257 11.77 -17.17 -8.57
CA GLY A 257 12.64 -16.00 -8.60
C GLY A 257 13.36 -15.79 -7.27
N ALA A 258 12.65 -15.93 -6.15
CA ALA A 258 13.26 -15.82 -4.82
C ALA A 258 14.30 -16.91 -4.53
N HIS A 259 14.02 -18.15 -4.94
CA HIS A 259 14.96 -19.26 -4.86
C HIS A 259 16.24 -18.96 -5.68
N ASP A 260 16.11 -18.49 -6.91
CA ASP A 260 17.24 -18.21 -7.82
C ASP A 260 18.19 -17.15 -7.26
N VAL A 261 17.66 -16.12 -6.61
CA VAL A 261 18.47 -15.05 -5.99
C VAL A 261 18.83 -15.31 -4.53
N ASN A 262 18.56 -16.51 -4.02
CA ASN A 262 18.83 -16.93 -2.64
C ASN A 262 18.23 -15.97 -1.59
N VAL A 263 17.00 -15.50 -1.82
CA VAL A 263 16.24 -14.70 -0.86
C VAL A 263 15.31 -15.62 -0.08
N VAL A 264 15.39 -15.57 1.25
CA VAL A 264 14.53 -16.38 2.12
C VAL A 264 13.09 -15.87 2.01
N THR A 265 12.18 -16.78 1.68
CA THR A 265 10.76 -16.50 1.55
C THR A 265 9.91 -17.52 2.29
N MET A 266 8.73 -17.08 2.70
CA MET A 266 7.60 -17.96 3.03
C MET A 266 6.51 -17.83 1.96
N CYS A 267 5.71 -18.89 1.81
CA CYS A 267 4.62 -18.93 0.83
C CYS A 267 3.32 -19.38 1.50
N SER A 268 2.22 -18.70 1.22
CA SER A 268 0.87 -19.08 1.63
C SER A 268 -0.02 -19.10 0.40
N ASN A 269 -0.40 -20.31 -0.05
CA ASN A 269 -1.25 -20.55 -1.23
C ASN A 269 -2.76 -20.67 -0.89
N THR A 270 -3.14 -20.35 0.34
CA THR A 270 -4.53 -20.30 0.83
C THR A 270 -4.87 -18.91 1.39
N ALA A 271 -4.14 -17.87 0.97
CA ALA A 271 -4.38 -16.50 1.44
C ALA A 271 -5.69 -15.93 0.86
N TYR A 272 -6.15 -14.80 1.42
CA TYR A 272 -7.28 -14.01 0.88
C TYR A 272 -8.54 -14.84 0.60
N GLU A 273 -9.08 -15.44 1.67
CA GLU A 273 -10.38 -16.13 1.58
C GLU A 273 -11.46 -15.17 1.07
N ARG A 274 -12.40 -15.71 0.29
CA ARG A 274 -13.47 -14.98 -0.40
C ARG A 274 -14.81 -15.66 -0.14
N GLY A 275 -15.88 -14.93 -0.40
CA GLY A 275 -17.25 -15.37 -0.12
C GLY A 275 -17.57 -15.42 1.38
N THR A 276 -16.73 -14.81 2.22
CA THR A 276 -16.95 -14.72 3.66
C THR A 276 -17.71 -13.44 4.00
N THR A 277 -18.37 -13.44 5.16
CA THR A 277 -18.95 -12.24 5.77
C THR A 277 -18.04 -11.68 6.87
N GLU A 278 -16.75 -12.00 6.83
CA GLU A 278 -15.81 -11.71 7.91
C GLU A 278 -15.72 -10.21 8.17
N LEU A 279 -15.41 -9.40 7.15
CA LEU A 279 -15.29 -7.95 7.30
C LEU A 279 -16.58 -7.29 7.84
N ALA A 280 -17.73 -7.72 7.33
CA ALA A 280 -19.03 -7.24 7.80
C ALA A 280 -19.28 -7.63 9.27
N THR A 281 -18.94 -8.87 9.64
CA THR A 281 -19.08 -9.37 11.02
C THR A 281 -18.17 -8.61 11.97
N MET A 282 -16.92 -8.37 11.56
CA MET A 282 -15.95 -7.59 12.34
C MET A 282 -16.36 -6.13 12.48
N THR A 283 -16.92 -5.52 11.43
CA THR A 283 -17.49 -4.17 11.47
C THR A 283 -18.62 -4.09 12.50
N HIS A 284 -19.52 -5.07 12.50
CA HIS A 284 -20.61 -5.15 13.47
C HIS A 284 -20.09 -5.31 14.90
N GLN A 285 -19.17 -6.25 15.13
CA GLN A 285 -18.57 -6.52 16.44
C GLN A 285 -17.84 -5.28 17.00
N LEU A 286 -17.09 -4.57 16.16
CA LEU A 286 -16.46 -3.31 16.56
C LEU A 286 -17.51 -2.27 16.95
N GLY A 287 -18.58 -2.15 16.17
CA GLY A 287 -19.71 -1.24 16.46
C GLY A 287 -20.39 -1.55 17.79
N GLU A 288 -20.67 -2.83 18.07
CA GLU A 288 -21.21 -3.28 19.35
C GLU A 288 -20.26 -2.92 20.50
N ARG A 289 -18.96 -3.17 20.35
CA ARG A 289 -17.98 -2.85 21.39
C ARG A 289 -17.90 -1.35 21.68
N ILE A 290 -17.95 -0.51 20.64
CA ILE A 290 -18.01 0.95 20.80
C ILE A 290 -19.28 1.35 21.54
N ALA A 291 -20.44 0.75 21.22
CA ALA A 291 -21.70 1.03 21.90
C ALA A 291 -21.67 0.64 23.38
N GLU A 292 -21.09 -0.52 23.72
CA GLU A 292 -20.90 -0.97 25.11
C GLU A 292 -20.06 0.04 25.91
N LEU A 293 -18.94 0.50 25.36
CA LEU A 293 -18.10 1.52 26.00
C LEU A 293 -18.84 2.85 26.15
N GLY A 294 -19.65 3.23 25.18
CA GLY A 294 -20.51 4.41 25.25
C GLY A 294 -21.52 4.34 26.40
N VAL A 295 -22.18 3.20 26.58
CA VAL A 295 -23.11 2.96 27.69
C VAL A 295 -22.35 2.99 29.02
N ALA A 296 -21.22 2.29 29.14
CA ALA A 296 -20.41 2.30 30.35
C ALA A 296 -19.93 3.72 30.72
N LEU A 297 -19.52 4.52 29.73
CA LEU A 297 -19.08 5.90 29.93
C LEU A 297 -20.20 6.79 30.44
N SER A 298 -21.43 6.60 29.95
CA SER A 298 -22.60 7.36 30.40
C SER A 298 -22.94 7.10 31.87
N ALA A 299 -22.65 5.90 32.38
CA ALA A 299 -22.88 5.50 33.76
C ALA A 299 -21.72 5.86 34.70
N ALA A 300 -20.52 6.12 34.18
CA ALA A 300 -19.31 6.36 34.96
C ALA A 300 -19.43 7.59 35.86
N GLN A 301 -19.07 7.44 37.14
CA GLN A 301 -19.20 8.51 38.13
C GLN A 301 -17.87 9.21 38.38
N THR A 302 -16.78 8.47 38.36
CA THR A 302 -15.45 8.98 38.69
C THR A 302 -14.67 9.39 37.44
N SER A 303 -13.69 10.27 37.61
CA SER A 303 -12.77 10.62 36.53
C SER A 303 -11.89 9.43 36.11
N ALA A 304 -11.50 8.56 37.04
CA ALA A 304 -10.69 7.38 36.75
C ALA A 304 -11.42 6.41 35.80
N GLU A 305 -12.70 6.12 36.06
CA GLU A 305 -13.53 5.30 35.18
C GLU A 305 -13.66 5.92 33.79
N LYS A 306 -14.00 7.22 33.73
CA LYS A 306 -14.16 7.95 32.46
C LYS A 306 -12.88 7.92 31.63
N VAL A 307 -11.73 8.19 32.26
CA VAL A 307 -10.43 8.15 31.58
C VAL A 307 -10.09 6.75 31.08
N SER A 308 -10.35 5.70 31.88
CA SER A 308 -10.11 4.31 31.47
C SER A 308 -10.94 3.92 30.25
N LEU A 309 -12.24 4.24 30.26
CA LEU A 309 -13.17 3.90 29.17
C LEU A 309 -12.83 4.64 27.88
N ILE A 310 -12.48 5.93 27.98
CA ILE A 310 -12.02 6.71 26.83
C ILE A 310 -10.68 6.17 26.29
N GLY A 311 -9.79 5.72 27.18
CA GLY A 311 -8.54 5.06 26.78
C GLY A 311 -8.79 3.79 25.95
N GLU A 312 -9.72 2.95 26.38
CA GLU A 312 -10.09 1.73 25.64
C GLU A 312 -10.74 2.05 24.29
N LEU A 313 -11.63 3.06 24.24
CA LEU A 313 -12.22 3.52 22.98
C LEU A 313 -11.14 4.06 22.03
N ALA A 314 -10.14 4.78 22.54
CA ALA A 314 -9.04 5.28 21.72
C ALA A 314 -8.19 4.13 21.15
N GLU A 315 -7.97 3.05 21.90
CA GLU A 315 -7.27 1.86 21.40
C GLU A 315 -8.05 1.17 20.28
N LEU A 316 -9.36 0.95 20.44
CA LEU A 316 -10.22 0.37 19.41
C LEU A 316 -10.21 1.21 18.12
N VAL A 317 -10.37 2.53 18.23
CA VAL A 317 -10.42 3.43 17.07
C VAL A 317 -9.05 3.56 16.40
N SER A 318 -7.95 3.55 17.15
CA SER A 318 -6.60 3.71 16.59
C SER A 318 -6.01 2.44 16.00
N GLN A 319 -6.57 1.28 16.32
CA GLN A 319 -6.01 -0.02 15.92
C GLN A 319 -7.03 -0.87 15.17
N ASP A 320 -8.04 -1.40 15.87
CA ASP A 320 -8.99 -2.37 15.30
C ASP A 320 -9.85 -1.78 14.18
N ALA A 321 -10.19 -0.49 14.29
CA ALA A 321 -10.96 0.19 13.24
C ALA A 321 -10.24 0.20 11.89
N GLY A 322 -8.90 0.21 11.86
CA GLY A 322 -8.15 0.12 10.62
C GLY A 322 -8.47 -1.15 9.83
N GLY A 323 -8.77 -2.25 10.54
CA GLY A 323 -9.11 -3.52 9.92
C GLY A 323 -10.53 -3.66 9.41
N VAL A 324 -11.36 -2.63 9.52
CA VAL A 324 -12.74 -2.62 9.01
C VAL A 324 -13.08 -1.40 8.17
N THR A 325 -12.31 -0.31 8.26
CA THR A 325 -12.59 0.93 7.51
C THR A 325 -11.93 0.98 6.14
N PHE A 326 -10.93 0.13 5.88
CA PHE A 326 -10.11 0.24 4.68
C PHE A 326 -10.89 -0.09 3.40
N MET A 327 -11.77 -1.10 3.42
CA MET A 327 -12.50 -1.58 2.25
C MET A 327 -13.97 -1.85 2.56
N SER A 328 -14.83 -1.65 1.55
CA SER A 328 -16.25 -2.00 1.58
C SER A 328 -16.47 -3.51 1.74
N SER A 329 -17.41 -3.91 2.58
CA SER A 329 -17.65 -5.33 2.92
C SER A 329 -18.08 -6.18 1.71
N ASP A 330 -18.97 -5.66 0.87
CA ASP A 330 -19.44 -6.39 -0.32
C ASP A 330 -18.29 -6.60 -1.31
N LEU A 331 -17.42 -5.61 -1.47
CA LEU A 331 -16.22 -5.72 -2.28
C LEU A 331 -15.25 -6.76 -1.70
N ASN A 332 -14.93 -6.64 -0.41
CA ASN A 332 -14.02 -7.56 0.29
C ASN A 332 -14.44 -9.03 0.12
N SER A 333 -15.75 -9.31 0.11
CA SER A 333 -16.26 -10.67 -0.11
C SER A 333 -15.88 -11.25 -1.48
N VAL A 334 -15.61 -10.41 -2.48
CA VAL A 334 -15.26 -10.84 -3.85
C VAL A 334 -13.75 -10.88 -4.06
N VAL A 335 -13.00 -9.94 -3.50
CA VAL A 335 -11.57 -9.74 -3.82
C VAL A 335 -10.62 -10.09 -2.68
N GLY A 336 -11.17 -10.41 -1.50
CA GLY A 336 -10.42 -10.60 -0.27
C GLY A 336 -9.75 -9.31 0.21
N GLY A 337 -9.05 -9.40 1.34
CA GLY A 337 -8.40 -8.25 1.99
C GLY A 337 -7.19 -7.67 1.26
N GLY A 338 -6.83 -8.13 0.07
CA GLY A 338 -5.72 -7.58 -0.73
C GLY A 338 -6.16 -6.92 -2.04
N GLY A 339 -7.47 -6.72 -2.24
CA GLY A 339 -7.97 -6.12 -3.48
C GLY A 339 -7.65 -6.94 -4.73
N LEU A 340 -7.65 -8.27 -4.63
CA LEU A 340 -7.22 -9.16 -5.70
C LEU A 340 -8.40 -9.58 -6.57
N GLN A 341 -8.47 -9.05 -7.78
CA GLN A 341 -9.35 -9.53 -8.83
C GLN A 341 -9.08 -11.02 -9.08
N PRO A 342 -10.09 -11.91 -8.96
CA PRO A 342 -9.89 -13.35 -9.12
C PRO A 342 -9.19 -13.72 -10.44
N GLY A 343 -8.24 -14.64 -10.36
CA GLY A 343 -7.44 -15.13 -11.49
C GLY A 343 -6.28 -14.25 -11.91
N MET A 344 -6.12 -13.04 -11.37
CA MET A 344 -5.15 -12.08 -11.89
C MET A 344 -3.82 -12.07 -11.15
N ALA A 345 -3.82 -12.26 -9.84
CA ALA A 345 -2.68 -11.85 -9.03
C ALA A 345 -2.00 -12.95 -8.22
N ALA A 346 -0.77 -12.65 -7.81
CA ALA A 346 -0.21 -13.10 -6.54
C ALA A 346 0.47 -11.90 -5.87
N VAL A 347 0.57 -11.94 -4.56
CA VAL A 347 1.11 -10.86 -3.73
C VAL A 347 2.54 -11.19 -3.28
N LEU A 348 3.43 -10.23 -3.42
CA LEU A 348 4.74 -10.22 -2.78
C LEU A 348 4.73 -9.14 -1.68
N SER A 349 4.93 -9.57 -0.44
CA SER A 349 4.97 -8.71 0.76
C SER A 349 6.15 -9.09 1.67
N MET A 350 6.24 -8.51 2.86
CA MET A 350 7.28 -8.85 3.84
C MET A 350 6.66 -9.14 5.21
N ALA A 351 6.95 -10.33 5.74
CA ALA A 351 6.57 -10.71 7.09
C ALA A 351 7.61 -10.21 8.09
N VAL A 352 7.17 -9.48 9.11
CA VAL A 352 8.01 -8.86 10.13
C VAL A 352 8.22 -9.83 11.29
N SER A 353 9.44 -9.97 11.78
CA SER A 353 9.73 -10.82 12.93
C SER A 353 9.19 -10.27 14.26
N GLY A 354 8.92 -11.15 15.21
CA GLY A 354 8.57 -10.77 16.58
C GLY A 354 9.63 -9.86 17.25
N ALA A 355 10.91 -10.06 16.92
CA ALA A 355 11.99 -9.21 17.43
C ALA A 355 11.93 -7.78 16.87
N ASN A 356 11.63 -7.65 15.58
CA ASN A 356 11.48 -6.36 14.92
C ASN A 356 10.30 -5.58 15.52
N ILE A 357 9.10 -6.18 15.56
CA ILE A 357 7.90 -5.47 16.02
C ILE A 357 7.98 -5.07 17.50
N ARG A 358 8.63 -5.87 18.36
CA ARG A 358 8.86 -5.49 19.78
C ARG A 358 9.77 -4.28 19.92
N ARG A 359 10.76 -4.15 19.02
CA ARG A 359 11.71 -3.03 19.02
C ARG A 359 11.06 -1.77 18.47
N TRP A 360 10.47 -1.84 17.28
CA TRP A 360 10.05 -0.66 16.52
C TRP A 360 8.58 -0.31 16.70
N ARG A 361 7.74 -1.27 17.11
CA ARG A 361 6.30 -1.14 17.37
C ARG A 361 5.44 -0.89 16.13
N ILE A 362 5.95 -0.12 15.18
CA ILE A 362 5.42 0.04 13.83
C ILE A 362 6.59 -0.26 12.88
N PRO A 363 6.43 -1.21 11.93
CA PRO A 363 7.49 -1.49 10.98
C PRO A 363 7.68 -0.31 10.01
N ALA A 364 8.86 -0.26 9.43
CA ALA A 364 9.21 0.69 8.38
C ALA A 364 10.05 -0.01 7.32
N VAL A 365 9.78 0.32 6.06
CA VAL A 365 10.56 -0.16 4.93
C VAL A 365 11.92 0.53 4.87
N SER A 366 12.95 -0.25 4.57
CA SER A 366 14.31 0.25 4.35
C SER A 366 14.72 0.05 2.89
N GLN A 367 15.76 0.77 2.47
CA GLN A 367 16.37 0.56 1.15
C GLN A 367 16.81 -0.91 0.95
N LYS A 368 17.32 -1.56 2.00
CA LYS A 368 17.68 -2.98 1.95
C LYS A 368 16.47 -3.87 1.64
N ASP A 369 15.32 -3.57 2.24
CA ASP A 369 14.09 -4.30 1.99
C ASP A 369 13.67 -4.14 0.52
N VAL A 370 13.63 -2.90 0.03
CA VAL A 370 13.32 -2.59 -1.39
C VAL A 370 14.23 -3.36 -2.34
N MET A 371 15.54 -3.40 -2.07
CA MET A 371 16.47 -4.16 -2.91
C MET A 371 16.18 -5.67 -2.93
N GLN A 372 15.62 -6.24 -1.86
CA GLN A 372 15.19 -7.65 -1.87
C GLN A 372 13.97 -7.84 -2.78
N TYR A 373 12.97 -6.96 -2.71
CA TYR A 373 11.83 -6.99 -3.62
C TYR A 373 12.28 -6.92 -5.09
N LEU A 374 13.12 -5.95 -5.44
CA LEU A 374 13.59 -5.76 -6.82
C LEU A 374 14.32 -6.99 -7.35
N ARG A 375 15.16 -7.63 -6.52
CA ARG A 375 15.89 -8.86 -6.91
C ARG A 375 14.92 -10.01 -7.20
N VAL A 376 13.91 -10.21 -6.35
CA VAL A 376 12.91 -11.28 -6.55
C VAL A 376 12.05 -11.00 -7.78
N ILE A 377 11.57 -9.77 -7.96
CA ILE A 377 10.75 -9.37 -9.10
C ILE A 377 11.48 -9.58 -10.43
N ALA A 378 12.73 -9.11 -10.52
CA ALA A 378 13.54 -9.29 -11.71
C ALA A 378 13.77 -10.78 -12.01
N ALA A 379 14.16 -11.56 -11.00
CA ALA A 379 14.37 -13.00 -11.17
C ALA A 379 13.08 -13.78 -11.48
N ALA A 380 11.93 -13.33 -10.99
CA ALA A 380 10.63 -13.94 -11.28
C ALA A 380 10.12 -13.64 -12.71
N THR A 381 10.59 -12.56 -13.32
CA THR A 381 10.17 -12.10 -14.65
C THR A 381 10.31 -13.19 -15.73
N PRO A 382 11.48 -13.83 -15.94
CA PRO A 382 11.61 -14.89 -16.95
C PRO A 382 10.68 -16.09 -16.66
N HIS A 383 10.52 -16.49 -15.40
CA HIS A 383 9.61 -17.59 -15.03
C HIS A 383 8.15 -17.29 -15.36
N LEU A 384 7.70 -16.05 -15.12
CA LEU A 384 6.34 -15.64 -15.45
C LEU A 384 6.15 -15.52 -16.96
N VAL A 385 7.13 -14.98 -17.69
CA VAL A 385 7.05 -14.84 -19.15
C VAL A 385 7.01 -16.19 -19.85
N GLU A 386 7.80 -17.18 -19.40
CA GLU A 386 7.78 -18.54 -19.94
C GLU A 386 6.39 -19.19 -19.82
N ASN A 387 5.63 -18.84 -18.78
CA ASN A 387 4.32 -19.41 -18.47
C ASN A 387 3.18 -18.41 -18.69
N ILE A 388 3.40 -17.37 -19.51
CA ILE A 388 2.45 -16.25 -19.61
C ILE A 388 1.12 -16.64 -20.22
N ASP A 389 1.11 -17.56 -21.17
CA ASP A 389 -0.12 -18.03 -21.82
C ASP A 389 -1.04 -18.74 -20.82
N GLU A 390 -0.48 -19.55 -19.91
CA GLU A 390 -1.22 -20.19 -18.82
C GLU A 390 -1.75 -19.13 -17.84
N ALA A 391 -0.90 -18.18 -17.44
CA ALA A 391 -1.30 -17.11 -16.53
C ALA A 391 -2.46 -16.27 -17.10
N VAL A 392 -2.40 -15.90 -18.38
CA VAL A 392 -3.46 -15.16 -19.08
C VAL A 392 -4.73 -16.01 -19.25
N GLN A 393 -4.59 -17.31 -19.49
CA GLN A 393 -5.75 -18.20 -19.58
C GLN A 393 -6.50 -18.25 -18.23
N ILE A 394 -5.79 -18.33 -17.11
CA ILE A 394 -6.37 -18.28 -15.76
C ILE A 394 -7.11 -16.95 -15.53
N VAL A 395 -6.55 -15.81 -15.99
CA VAL A 395 -7.24 -14.51 -15.94
C VAL A 395 -8.59 -14.59 -16.65
N ARG A 396 -8.63 -15.15 -17.86
CA ARG A 396 -9.88 -15.26 -18.64
C ARG A 396 -10.92 -16.16 -17.99
N GLU A 397 -10.48 -17.23 -17.33
CA GLU A 397 -11.36 -18.22 -16.72
C GLU A 397 -11.93 -17.78 -15.38
N ARG A 398 -11.11 -17.13 -14.55
CA ARG A 398 -11.48 -16.84 -13.15
C ARG A 398 -11.94 -15.39 -12.94
N LYS A 399 -11.61 -14.45 -13.83
CA LYS A 399 -11.96 -13.04 -13.63
C LYS A 399 -13.48 -12.85 -13.54
N VAL A 400 -13.91 -12.28 -12.42
CA VAL A 400 -15.32 -11.97 -12.16
C VAL A 400 -15.67 -10.58 -12.71
N VAL A 401 -16.83 -10.44 -13.35
CA VAL A 401 -17.37 -9.11 -13.67
C VAL A 401 -17.97 -8.53 -12.41
N MET A 402 -17.49 -7.36 -12.04
CA MET A 402 -17.88 -6.72 -10.80
C MET A 402 -19.19 -5.94 -10.99
N PRO A 403 -20.07 -5.89 -9.98
CA PRO A 403 -21.32 -5.16 -10.08
C PRO A 403 -21.07 -3.66 -10.35
N PRO A 404 -21.89 -3.01 -11.20
CA PRO A 404 -21.73 -1.58 -11.52
C PRO A 404 -21.87 -0.65 -10.31
N ASP A 405 -22.58 -1.09 -9.27
CA ASP A 405 -22.97 -0.30 -8.09
C ASP A 405 -22.15 -0.65 -6.84
N THR A 406 -20.98 -1.29 -6.98
CA THR A 406 -20.13 -1.67 -5.84
C THR A 406 -19.41 -0.48 -5.18
N PHE A 407 -19.53 0.74 -5.73
CA PHE A 407 -18.75 1.93 -5.33
C PHE A 407 -19.61 3.19 -5.19
#